data_AF-A0A0E4H643-F1
#
_entry.id   AF-A0A0E4H643-F1
#
_cell.length_a   1.000
_cell.length_b   1.000
_cell.length_c   1.000
_cell.angle_alpha   90.00
_cell.angle_beta   90.00
_cell.angle_gamma   90.00
#
_symmetry.space_group_name_H-M   'P 1'
#
loop_
_entity.id
_entity.type
_entity.pdbx_description
1 polymer ?
#
loop_
_entity_poly.entity_id
_entity_poly.type
_entity_poly.pdbx_seq_one_letter_code
_entity_poly.pdbx_strand_id
1 'polypeptide(L)'
;MNHVIEALKNELRDSQEVKGDWQIPYRNLMRELFRQDCLFIALSKEDYKPDSKSSTPLISTKDFNGLPALYIFSDRSLASNWMAHYKHFTEDESYGLIGTIRKENQFSSLFQLAQLMGAEKIMLDEGASFVGMDLKYFIEVNAIDKDSIGMPVDQKQVQDILNQNDQINITLPLISALPIAANQDQLPLEGQSKKEKSFFKKLFGK
;
A
#
# COMPACT_ATOMS: atom_id res chain seq x y z
N MET A 1 5.94 13.04 4.04
CA MET A 1 7.17 12.26 3.79
C MET A 1 7.62 11.68 5.11
N ASN A 2 7.86 10.36 5.18
CA ASN A 2 8.30 9.73 6.42
C ASN A 2 9.82 9.94 6.60
N HIS A 3 10.18 10.78 7.57
CA HIS A 3 11.59 11.14 7.83
C HIS A 3 12.46 9.95 8.28
N VAL A 4 11.89 8.93 8.91
CA VAL A 4 12.63 7.74 9.34
C VAL A 4 12.96 6.86 8.14
N ILE A 5 11.99 6.62 7.25
CA ILE A 5 12.19 5.88 6.01
C ILE A 5 13.24 6.57 5.14
N GLU A 6 13.15 7.89 4.98
CA GLU A 6 14.13 8.62 4.16
C GLU A 6 15.53 8.60 4.77
N ALA A 7 15.66 8.69 6.11
CA ALA A 7 16.95 8.53 6.77
C ALA A 7 17.56 7.14 6.51
N LEU A 8 16.77 6.07 6.67
CA LEU A 8 17.22 4.69 6.43
C LEU A 8 17.60 4.43 4.96
N LYS A 9 16.92 5.07 4.02
CA LYS A 9 17.29 5.02 2.60
C LYS A 9 18.65 5.67 2.34
N ASN A 10 18.90 6.83 2.96
CA ASN A 10 20.19 7.49 2.85
C ASN A 10 21.31 6.65 3.49
N GLU A 11 21.08 6.09 4.69
CA GLU A 11 22.05 5.16 5.32
C GLU A 11 22.35 3.93 4.45
N LEU A 12 21.33 3.36 3.80
CA LEU A 12 21.49 2.25 2.87
C LEU A 12 22.36 2.64 1.67
N ARG A 13 22.06 3.77 1.02
CA ARG A 13 22.83 4.25 -0.13
C ARG A 13 24.28 4.48 0.26
N ASP A 14 24.51 5.22 1.34
CA ASP A 14 25.85 5.57 1.80
C ASP A 14 26.65 4.30 2.15
N SER A 15 26.01 3.29 2.76
CA SER A 15 26.63 1.99 3.06
C SER A 15 27.00 1.20 1.80
N GLN A 16 26.18 1.26 0.74
CA GLN A 16 26.47 0.61 -0.54
C GLN A 16 27.64 1.28 -1.27
N GLU A 17 27.73 2.61 -1.22
CA GLU A 17 28.82 3.39 -1.84
C GLU A 17 30.18 3.09 -1.22
N VAL A 18 30.24 2.97 0.11
CA VAL A 18 31.50 2.69 0.83
C VAL A 18 31.82 1.19 0.94
N LYS A 19 31.05 0.31 0.28
CA LYS A 19 31.14 -1.16 0.41
C LYS A 19 31.08 -1.65 1.87
N GLY A 20 30.34 -0.92 2.71
CA GLY A 20 30.09 -1.26 4.11
C GLY A 20 28.99 -2.31 4.28
N ASP A 21 28.57 -2.52 5.52
CA ASP A 21 27.44 -3.39 5.83
C ASP A 21 26.11 -2.73 5.42
N TRP A 22 25.71 -2.97 4.18
CA TRP A 22 24.43 -2.52 3.64
C TRP A 22 23.23 -3.35 4.16
N GLN A 23 23.46 -4.53 4.74
CA GLN A 23 22.37 -5.44 5.12
C GLN A 23 21.59 -4.92 6.32
N ILE A 24 22.27 -4.30 7.29
CA ILE A 24 21.63 -3.70 8.46
C ILE A 24 20.65 -2.59 8.06
N PRO A 25 21.06 -1.51 7.35
CA PRO A 25 20.13 -0.45 6.96
C PRO A 25 19.02 -0.98 6.04
N TYR A 26 19.31 -1.96 5.18
CA TYR A 26 18.28 -2.60 4.35
C TYR A 26 17.21 -3.34 5.18
N ARG A 27 17.61 -4.16 6.15
CA ARG A 27 16.67 -4.84 7.06
C ARG A 27 15.89 -3.84 7.91
N ASN A 28 16.53 -2.77 8.37
CA ASN A 28 15.88 -1.73 9.16
C ASN A 28 14.81 -0.99 8.34
N LEU A 29 15.10 -0.69 7.08
CA LEU A 29 14.15 -0.10 6.16
C LEU A 29 12.92 -1.00 5.94
N MET A 30 13.12 -2.32 5.74
CA MET A 30 12.03 -3.29 5.63
C MET A 30 11.14 -3.33 6.87
N ARG A 31 11.76 -3.33 8.06
CA ARG A 31 11.03 -3.30 9.35
C ARG A 31 10.26 -2.01 9.52
N GLU A 32 10.86 -0.89 9.17
CA GLU A 32 10.22 0.41 9.30
C GLU A 32 9.03 0.56 8.35
N LEU A 33 9.15 0.08 7.10
CA LEU A 33 8.03 0.03 6.17
C LEU A 33 6.88 -0.83 6.71
N PHE A 34 7.18 -2.00 7.28
CA PHE A 34 6.17 -2.87 7.87
C PHE A 34 5.55 -2.33 9.18
N ARG A 35 6.24 -1.40 9.86
CA ARG A 35 5.73 -0.74 11.06
C ARG A 35 4.68 0.31 10.77
N GLN A 36 4.62 0.85 9.55
CA GLN A 36 3.65 1.86 9.19
C GLN A 36 2.22 1.37 9.47
N ASP A 37 1.35 2.24 9.97
CA ASP A 37 -0.06 1.90 10.17
C ASP A 37 -0.82 1.85 8.84
N CYS A 38 -0.28 2.53 7.84
CA CYS A 38 -0.92 2.78 6.57
C CYS A 38 0.14 2.83 5.46
N LEU A 39 -0.16 2.19 4.34
CA LEU A 39 0.64 2.22 3.12
C LEU A 39 -0.27 2.57 1.96
N PHE A 40 0.29 3.24 0.97
CA PHE A 40 -0.37 3.54 -0.30
C PHE A 40 0.20 2.61 -1.35
N ILE A 41 -0.65 2.15 -2.26
CA ILE A 41 -0.27 1.14 -3.24
C ILE A 41 -0.77 1.55 -4.62
N ALA A 42 0.07 1.40 -5.64
CA ALA A 42 -0.40 1.59 -7.01
C ALA A 42 -1.39 0.49 -7.37
N LEU A 43 -2.44 0.85 -8.09
CA LEU A 43 -3.49 -0.07 -8.51
C LEU A 43 -3.44 -0.31 -10.02
N SER A 44 -3.88 -1.50 -10.45
CA SER A 44 -3.97 -1.87 -11.86
C SER A 44 -5.00 -0.99 -12.57
N LYS A 45 -4.62 -0.44 -13.73
CA LYS A 45 -5.57 0.27 -14.60
C LYS A 45 -6.49 -0.72 -15.32
N GLU A 46 -5.94 -1.88 -15.68
CA GLU A 46 -6.63 -2.92 -16.46
C GLU A 46 -7.71 -3.62 -15.63
N ASP A 47 -7.49 -3.76 -14.33
CA ASP A 47 -8.43 -4.42 -13.40
C ASP A 47 -9.37 -3.44 -12.69
N TYR A 48 -9.34 -2.15 -13.06
CA TYR A 48 -10.18 -1.15 -12.41
C TYR A 48 -11.66 -1.41 -12.67
N LYS A 49 -12.45 -1.42 -11.60
CA LYS A 49 -13.89 -1.66 -11.61
C LYS A 49 -14.66 -0.35 -11.37
N PRO A 50 -15.21 0.30 -12.42
CA PRO A 50 -15.84 1.61 -12.30
C PRO A 50 -17.02 1.66 -11.33
N ASP A 51 -17.77 0.58 -11.16
CA ASP A 51 -18.95 0.58 -10.27
C ASP A 51 -18.56 0.63 -8.79
N SER A 52 -17.51 -0.10 -8.43
CA SER A 52 -17.04 -0.23 -7.04
C SER A 52 -15.90 0.73 -6.69
N LYS A 53 -15.38 1.47 -7.68
CA LYS A 53 -14.21 2.35 -7.54
C LYS A 53 -13.02 1.62 -6.91
N SER A 54 -12.81 0.37 -7.31
CA SER A 54 -11.77 -0.49 -6.75
C SER A 54 -10.96 -1.18 -7.84
N SER A 55 -9.75 -1.62 -7.50
CA SER A 55 -8.88 -2.37 -8.40
C SER A 55 -7.92 -3.24 -7.60
N THR A 56 -7.26 -4.17 -8.27
CA THR A 56 -6.17 -4.96 -7.69
C THR A 56 -4.89 -4.10 -7.57
N PRO A 57 -4.01 -4.39 -6.59
CA PRO A 57 -2.65 -3.91 -6.58
C PRO A 57 -1.94 -4.14 -7.92
N LEU A 58 -1.17 -3.14 -8.35
CA LEU A 58 -0.34 -3.21 -9.54
C LEU A 58 0.91 -4.05 -9.26
N ILE A 59 1.06 -5.14 -10.01
CA ILE A 59 2.32 -5.84 -10.19
C ILE A 59 2.89 -5.44 -11.56
N SER A 60 4.06 -4.82 -11.58
CA SER A 60 4.70 -4.35 -12.82
C SER A 60 6.08 -4.98 -12.99
N THR A 61 6.41 -5.32 -14.24
CA THR A 61 7.72 -5.85 -14.66
C THR A 61 8.59 -4.80 -15.34
N LYS A 62 8.19 -3.52 -15.30
CA LYS A 62 8.93 -2.44 -15.99
C LYS A 62 10.27 -2.12 -15.36
N ASP A 63 10.39 -2.34 -14.05
CA ASP A 63 11.60 -2.08 -13.28
C ASP A 63 12.37 -3.37 -12.94
N PHE A 64 13.54 -3.23 -12.30
CA PHE A 64 14.36 -4.35 -11.81
C PHE A 64 14.69 -5.41 -12.86
N ASN A 65 14.95 -5.01 -14.11
CA ASN A 65 15.28 -5.91 -15.22
C ASN A 65 14.19 -6.96 -15.52
N GLY A 66 12.91 -6.60 -15.36
CA GLY A 66 11.80 -7.49 -15.68
C GLY A 66 11.21 -8.24 -14.48
N LEU A 67 11.81 -8.11 -13.30
CA LEU A 67 11.32 -8.78 -12.11
C LEU A 67 9.97 -8.18 -11.66
N PRO A 68 8.93 -8.99 -11.43
CA PRO A 68 7.62 -8.47 -11.03
C PRO A 68 7.69 -7.79 -9.66
N ALA A 69 7.21 -6.55 -9.59
CA ALA A 69 7.30 -5.69 -8.43
C ALA A 69 5.96 -5.09 -8.01
N LEU A 70 5.71 -5.09 -6.69
CA LEU A 70 4.59 -4.43 -6.03
C LEU A 70 4.96 -3.00 -5.65
N TYR A 71 4.21 -1.99 -6.10
CA TYR A 71 4.56 -0.57 -5.89
C TYR A 71 3.88 0.01 -4.68
N ILE A 72 4.68 0.49 -3.73
CA ILE A 72 4.22 0.98 -2.43
C ILE A 72 4.83 2.34 -2.13
N PHE A 73 4.08 3.16 -1.40
CA PHE A 73 4.48 4.47 -0.91
C PHE A 73 4.12 4.56 0.58
N SER A 74 4.96 5.22 1.38
CA SER A 74 4.66 5.48 2.80
C SER A 74 3.79 6.71 3.03
N ASP A 75 3.65 7.59 2.02
CA ASP A 75 2.98 8.88 2.14
C ASP A 75 2.02 9.16 0.98
N ARG A 76 0.84 9.68 1.30
CA ARG A 76 -0.21 9.98 0.32
C ARG A 76 0.24 11.01 -0.71
N SER A 77 0.96 12.05 -0.28
CA SER A 77 1.40 13.13 -1.16
C SER A 77 2.43 12.61 -2.17
N LEU A 78 3.32 11.71 -1.74
CA LEU A 78 4.27 11.05 -2.63
C LEU A 78 3.55 10.17 -3.66
N ALA A 79 2.61 9.33 -3.21
CA ALA A 79 1.79 8.51 -4.09
C ALA A 79 0.99 9.36 -5.10
N SER A 80 0.43 10.47 -4.64
CA SER A 80 -0.31 11.42 -5.48
C SER A 80 0.59 12.10 -6.53
N ASN A 81 1.82 12.46 -6.15
CA ASN A 81 2.78 13.06 -7.07
C ASN A 81 3.25 12.07 -8.13
N TRP A 82 3.55 10.83 -7.73
CA TRP A 82 3.89 9.75 -8.65
C TRP A 82 2.76 9.51 -9.65
N MET A 83 1.53 9.43 -9.14
CA MET A 83 0.33 9.25 -9.95
C MET A 83 0.14 10.38 -10.97
N ALA A 84 0.33 11.64 -10.55
CA ALA A 84 0.24 12.79 -11.45
C ALA A 84 1.34 12.75 -12.53
N HIS A 85 2.57 12.41 -12.16
CA HIS A 85 3.71 12.32 -13.07
C HIS A 85 3.48 11.28 -14.18
N TYR A 86 2.98 10.09 -13.82
CA TYR A 86 2.75 8.99 -14.77
C TYR A 86 1.35 8.98 -15.38
N LYS A 87 0.50 9.97 -15.07
CA LYS A 87 -0.91 10.02 -15.45
C LYS A 87 -1.68 8.75 -15.07
N HIS A 88 -1.40 8.25 -13.86
CA HIS A 88 -1.90 6.97 -13.35
C HIS A 88 -3.29 7.11 -12.72
N PHE A 89 -4.25 7.54 -13.52
CA PHE A 89 -5.63 7.79 -13.10
C PHE A 89 -6.63 7.17 -14.08
N THR A 90 -7.89 7.17 -13.65
CA THR A 90 -9.03 6.73 -14.48
C THR A 90 -9.18 7.61 -15.72
N GLU A 91 -9.84 7.10 -16.76
CA GLU A 91 -10.02 7.83 -18.02
C GLU A 91 -10.74 9.17 -17.85
N ASP A 92 -11.64 9.24 -16.87
CA ASP A 92 -12.40 10.43 -16.49
C ASP A 92 -11.68 11.33 -15.45
N GLU A 93 -10.43 11.00 -15.11
CA GLU A 93 -9.57 11.69 -14.13
C GLU A 93 -10.22 11.88 -12.74
N SER A 94 -11.29 11.15 -12.45
CA SER A 94 -12.04 11.30 -11.20
C SER A 94 -11.39 10.54 -10.04
N TYR A 95 -10.67 9.47 -10.35
CA TYR A 95 -10.01 8.62 -9.37
C TYR A 95 -8.54 8.39 -9.72
N GLY A 96 -7.73 8.45 -8.69
CA GLY A 96 -6.35 8.06 -8.71
C GLY A 96 -6.25 6.58 -8.55
N LEU A 97 -5.46 5.91 -9.39
CA LEU A 97 -5.21 4.48 -9.28
C LEU A 97 -4.15 4.21 -8.21
N ILE A 98 -4.38 4.77 -7.03
CA ILE A 98 -3.69 4.54 -5.77
C ILE A 98 -4.74 4.09 -4.76
N GLY A 99 -4.44 3.02 -4.05
CA GLY A 99 -5.25 2.52 -2.95
C GLY A 99 -4.57 2.76 -1.60
N THR A 100 -5.34 2.62 -0.53
CA THR A 100 -4.84 2.68 0.83
C THR A 100 -5.02 1.34 1.50
N ILE A 101 -3.95 0.79 2.07
CA ILE A 101 -4.06 -0.36 2.97
C ILE A 101 -3.66 0.07 4.38
N ARG A 102 -4.42 -0.42 5.36
CA ARG A 102 -4.09 -0.30 6.78
C ARG A 102 -3.54 -1.62 7.31
N LYS A 103 -2.59 -1.53 8.24
CA LYS A 103 -1.92 -2.68 8.84
C LYS A 103 -2.89 -3.66 9.49
N GLU A 104 -3.90 -3.14 10.17
CA GLU A 104 -4.98 -3.91 10.82
C GLU A 104 -5.86 -4.70 9.86
N ASN A 105 -5.84 -4.36 8.56
CA ASN A 105 -6.71 -4.99 7.57
C ASN A 105 -5.96 -6.06 6.75
N GLN A 106 -4.85 -5.71 6.07
CA GLN A 106 -4.38 -6.53 4.93
C GLN A 106 -2.86 -6.58 4.67
N PHE A 107 -1.98 -5.97 5.48
CA PHE A 107 -0.55 -5.92 5.11
C PHE A 107 0.07 -7.29 4.88
N SER A 108 -0.01 -8.19 5.87
CA SER A 108 0.55 -9.54 5.75
C SER A 108 -0.05 -10.26 4.54
N SER A 109 -1.38 -10.24 4.40
CA SER A 109 -2.09 -10.84 3.27
C SER A 109 -1.64 -10.32 1.92
N LEU A 110 -1.50 -9.00 1.78
CA LEU A 110 -1.08 -8.39 0.52
C LEU A 110 0.29 -8.92 0.12
N PHE A 111 1.26 -8.93 1.04
CA PHE A 111 2.61 -9.39 0.76
C PHE A 111 2.67 -10.89 0.46
N GLN A 112 1.90 -11.70 1.20
CA GLN A 112 1.77 -13.15 0.97
C GLN A 112 1.15 -13.45 -0.40
N LEU A 113 0.02 -12.80 -0.72
CA LEU A 113 -0.67 -12.97 -2.00
C LEU A 113 0.19 -12.50 -3.17
N ALA A 114 0.87 -11.36 -3.03
CA ALA A 114 1.80 -10.88 -4.05
C ALA A 114 2.92 -11.89 -4.30
N GLN A 115 3.51 -12.47 -3.25
CA GLN A 115 4.53 -13.51 -3.39
C GLN A 115 3.98 -14.76 -4.10
N LEU A 116 2.78 -15.22 -3.71
CA LEU A 116 2.13 -16.37 -4.34
C LEU A 116 1.80 -16.12 -5.82
N MET A 117 1.56 -14.87 -6.20
CA MET A 117 1.33 -14.44 -7.59
C MET A 117 2.64 -14.15 -8.36
N GLY A 118 3.80 -14.46 -7.78
CA GLY A 118 5.10 -14.35 -8.45
C GLY A 118 5.75 -12.97 -8.36
N ALA A 119 5.26 -12.09 -7.49
CA ALA A 119 6.00 -10.87 -7.17
C ALA A 119 7.33 -11.24 -6.48
N GLU A 120 8.42 -10.65 -6.96
CA GLU A 120 9.75 -10.85 -6.40
C GLU A 120 10.23 -9.64 -5.61
N LYS A 121 9.74 -8.45 -5.98
CA LYS A 121 10.17 -7.18 -5.38
C LYS A 121 9.00 -6.38 -4.82
N ILE A 122 9.30 -5.58 -3.80
CA ILE A 122 8.53 -4.40 -3.42
C ILE A 122 9.32 -3.19 -3.91
N MET A 123 8.69 -2.35 -4.72
CA MET A 123 9.19 -1.03 -5.08
C MET A 123 8.69 -0.04 -4.04
N LEU A 124 9.56 0.43 -3.15
CA LEU A 124 9.27 1.57 -2.29
C LEU A 124 9.71 2.84 -3.00
N ASP A 125 8.75 3.64 -3.46
CA ASP A 125 9.01 4.93 -4.09
C ASP A 125 8.67 6.06 -3.12
N GLU A 126 9.66 6.88 -2.79
CA GLU A 126 9.48 8.06 -1.92
C GLU A 126 9.83 9.36 -2.67
N GLY A 127 9.55 9.42 -3.97
CA GLY A 127 9.72 10.60 -4.81
C GLY A 127 11.12 10.71 -5.40
N ALA A 128 12.06 11.33 -4.68
CA ALA A 128 13.39 11.64 -5.21
C ALA A 128 14.29 10.39 -5.35
N SER A 129 13.93 9.29 -4.69
CA SER A 129 14.62 8.01 -4.80
C SER A 129 13.68 6.86 -4.46
N PHE A 130 13.98 5.70 -5.04
CA PHE A 130 13.25 4.46 -4.82
C PHE A 130 14.19 3.36 -4.32
N VAL A 131 13.64 2.37 -3.63
CA VAL A 131 14.37 1.18 -3.16
C VAL A 131 13.61 -0.08 -3.55
N GLY A 132 14.31 -1.01 -4.20
CA GLY A 132 13.85 -2.37 -4.42
C GLY A 132 14.11 -3.26 -3.22
N MET A 133 13.04 -3.73 -2.60
CA MET A 133 13.09 -4.70 -1.51
C MET A 133 12.77 -6.10 -2.03
N ASP A 134 13.59 -7.08 -1.69
CA ASP A 134 13.27 -8.47 -1.97
C ASP A 134 12.05 -8.91 -1.15
N LEU A 135 10.98 -9.34 -1.82
CA LEU A 135 9.70 -9.63 -1.14
C LEU A 135 9.81 -10.84 -0.22
N LYS A 136 10.53 -11.89 -0.65
CA LYS A 136 10.75 -13.07 0.18
C LYS A 136 11.52 -12.69 1.45
N TYR A 137 12.59 -11.92 1.30
CA TYR A 137 13.37 -11.48 2.43
C TYR A 137 12.61 -10.48 3.33
N PHE A 138 11.74 -9.64 2.75
CA PHE A 138 10.86 -8.76 3.51
C PHE A 138 9.92 -9.56 4.43
N ILE A 139 9.32 -10.64 3.91
CA ILE A 139 8.47 -11.57 4.68
C ILE A 139 9.27 -12.21 5.82
N GLU A 140 10.49 -12.68 5.54
CA GLU A 140 11.38 -13.27 6.55
C GLU A 140 11.78 -12.28 7.65
N VAL A 141 12.21 -11.06 7.28
CA VAL A 141 12.68 -10.02 8.21
C VAL A 141 11.57 -9.56 9.17
N ASN A 142 10.33 -9.58 8.69
CA ASN A 142 9.15 -9.15 9.44
C ASN A 142 8.39 -10.31 10.10
N ALA A 143 8.91 -11.54 10.02
CA ALA A 143 8.30 -12.74 10.57
C ALA A 143 6.82 -12.91 10.15
N ILE A 144 6.52 -12.60 8.88
CA ILE A 144 5.20 -12.84 8.30
C ILE A 144 5.08 -14.34 8.04
N ASP A 145 4.04 -14.97 8.58
CA ASP A 145 3.80 -16.40 8.38
C ASP A 145 3.51 -16.69 6.91
N LYS A 146 4.42 -17.36 6.22
CA LYS A 146 4.29 -17.66 4.79
C LYS A 146 3.18 -18.68 4.47
N ASP A 147 2.74 -19.45 5.46
CA ASP A 147 1.83 -20.58 5.26
C ASP A 147 0.37 -20.22 5.59
N SER A 148 0.12 -19.02 6.14
CA SER A 148 -1.23 -18.53 6.44
C SER A 148 -1.52 -17.19 5.76
N ILE A 149 -2.55 -17.15 4.91
CA ILE A 149 -3.03 -15.88 4.33
C ILE A 149 -3.96 -15.23 5.36
N GLY A 150 -3.53 -14.10 5.94
CA GLY A 150 -4.30 -13.36 6.95
C GLY A 150 -5.45 -12.56 6.35
N MET A 151 -6.37 -13.20 5.60
CA MET A 151 -7.42 -12.48 4.87
C MET A 151 -8.42 -11.85 5.87
N PRO A 152 -8.80 -10.57 5.72
CA PRO A 152 -9.96 -10.01 6.43
C PRO A 152 -11.22 -10.41 5.66
N VAL A 153 -11.49 -11.72 5.57
CA VAL A 153 -12.77 -12.21 5.07
C VAL A 153 -13.78 -12.16 6.20
N ASP A 154 -14.94 -11.59 5.93
CA ASP A 154 -16.07 -11.77 6.83
C ASP A 154 -16.45 -13.27 6.89
N GLN A 155 -17.07 -13.71 7.98
CA GLN A 155 -17.42 -15.13 8.15
C GLN A 155 -18.32 -15.69 7.03
N LYS A 156 -19.07 -14.83 6.33
CA LYS A 156 -19.94 -15.25 5.23
C LYS A 156 -19.11 -15.56 3.98
N GLN A 157 -18.08 -14.77 3.68
CA GLN A 157 -17.14 -15.02 2.59
C GLN A 157 -16.31 -16.28 2.83
N VAL A 158 -15.86 -16.51 4.07
CA VAL A 158 -15.23 -17.79 4.46
C VAL A 158 -16.16 -18.95 4.15
N GLN A 159 -17.45 -18.81 4.48
CA GLN A 159 -18.41 -19.89 4.29
C GLN A 159 -18.75 -20.15 2.82
N ASP A 160 -18.81 -19.10 2.00
CA ASP A 160 -19.00 -19.23 0.55
C ASP A 160 -17.81 -19.94 -0.12
N ILE A 161 -16.57 -19.66 0.33
CA ILE A 161 -15.35 -20.35 -0.13
C ILE A 161 -15.32 -21.82 0.32
N LEU A 162 -15.80 -22.13 1.54
CA LEU A 162 -15.83 -23.51 2.03
C LEU A 162 -16.95 -24.36 1.39
N ASN A 163 -18.05 -23.73 0.98
CA ASN A 163 -19.19 -24.41 0.37
C ASN A 163 -18.99 -24.69 -1.13
N GLN A 164 -18.16 -23.88 -1.80
CA GLN A 164 -17.74 -24.09 -3.18
C GLN A 164 -16.43 -24.90 -3.14
N ASN A 165 -16.50 -26.17 -3.52
CA ASN A 165 -15.35 -27.10 -3.52
C ASN A 165 -14.36 -26.77 -4.66
N ASP A 166 -14.13 -25.49 -4.90
CA ASP A 166 -13.35 -24.95 -6.00
C ASP A 166 -11.90 -24.76 -5.56
N GLN A 167 -10.98 -25.01 -6.49
CA GLN A 167 -9.59 -24.59 -6.34
C GLN A 167 -9.59 -23.10 -6.05
N ILE A 168 -8.97 -22.70 -4.93
CA ILE A 168 -8.85 -21.29 -4.56
C ILE A 168 -8.08 -20.59 -5.69
N ASN A 169 -8.78 -19.83 -6.52
CA ASN A 169 -8.14 -18.94 -7.48
C ASN A 169 -7.62 -17.73 -6.71
N ILE A 170 -6.32 -17.76 -6.40
CA ILE A 170 -5.65 -16.74 -5.60
C ILE A 170 -5.55 -15.47 -6.44
N THR A 171 -6.22 -14.42 -5.98
CA THR A 171 -6.18 -13.09 -6.60
C THR A 171 -5.85 -12.05 -5.55
N LEU A 172 -5.14 -10.98 -5.94
CA LEU A 172 -4.88 -9.86 -5.04
C LEU A 172 -6.21 -9.21 -4.61
N PRO A 173 -6.28 -8.67 -3.38
CA PRO A 173 -7.49 -8.05 -2.88
C PRO A 173 -7.86 -6.83 -3.74
N LEU A 174 -9.16 -6.60 -3.90
CA LEU A 174 -9.65 -5.34 -4.48
C LEU A 174 -9.52 -4.23 -3.44
N ILE A 175 -8.89 -3.13 -3.82
CA ILE A 175 -8.63 -1.97 -2.98
C ILE A 175 -9.33 -0.77 -3.60
N SER A 176 -10.05 -0.02 -2.77
CA SER A 176 -10.70 1.21 -3.20
C SER A 176 -9.66 2.23 -3.68
N ALA A 177 -9.87 2.74 -4.88
CA ALA A 177 -9.11 3.82 -5.46
C ALA A 177 -9.41 5.14 -4.73
N LEU A 178 -8.39 5.98 -4.58
CA LEU A 178 -8.55 7.28 -3.94
C LEU A 178 -9.17 8.29 -4.93
N PRO A 179 -10.16 9.08 -4.52
CA PRO A 179 -10.64 10.19 -5.35
C PRO A 179 -9.52 11.22 -5.55
N ILE A 180 -9.38 11.73 -6.78
CA ILE A 180 -8.54 12.89 -7.07
C ILE A 180 -9.34 14.08 -6.57
N ALA A 181 -9.12 14.47 -5.31
CA ALA A 181 -9.72 15.66 -4.79
C ALA A 181 -9.19 16.84 -5.61
N ALA A 182 -10.00 17.37 -6.52
CA ALA A 182 -9.84 18.74 -6.97
C ALA A 182 -10.03 19.61 -5.72
N ASN A 183 -8.92 19.91 -5.03
CA ASN A 183 -8.75 20.54 -3.72
C ASN A 183 -8.55 19.57 -2.55
N GLN A 184 -7.34 19.65 -1.95
CA GLN A 184 -6.86 18.81 -0.85
C GLN A 184 -7.56 19.00 0.52
N ASP A 185 -8.67 19.72 0.58
CA ASP A 185 -9.44 19.89 1.81
C ASP A 185 -10.71 19.04 1.74
N GLN A 186 -10.89 18.17 2.73
CA GLN A 186 -12.07 17.32 2.98
C GLN A 186 -11.94 15.87 2.48
N LEU A 187 -11.28 15.04 3.30
CA LEU A 187 -11.84 13.72 3.58
C LEU A 187 -13.03 13.92 4.55
N PRO A 188 -14.19 13.29 4.33
CA PRO A 188 -15.23 13.26 5.34
C PRO A 188 -14.72 12.43 6.53
N LEU A 189 -14.60 13.07 7.69
CA LEU A 189 -14.58 12.38 8.98
C LEU A 189 -15.98 11.80 9.20
N GLU A 190 -16.27 10.63 8.63
CA GLU A 190 -17.40 9.83 9.08
C GLU A 190 -17.05 9.22 10.45
N GLY A 191 -17.73 9.68 11.50
CA GLY A 191 -17.65 9.03 12.81
C GLY A 191 -17.80 9.89 14.07
N GLN A 192 -17.89 11.22 13.99
CA GLN A 192 -18.10 12.03 15.21
C GLN A 192 -19.59 12.36 15.45
N SER A 193 -20.11 11.76 16.52
CA SER A 193 -21.51 11.84 16.93
C SER A 193 -21.99 13.28 17.15
N LYS A 194 -23.27 13.54 16.88
CA LYS A 194 -23.97 14.84 16.98
C LYS A 194 -23.89 15.56 18.34
N LYS A 195 -23.18 15.03 19.35
CA LYS A 195 -23.06 15.66 20.68
C LYS A 195 -21.98 16.74 20.77
N GLU A 196 -20.93 16.71 19.94
CA GLU A 196 -19.81 17.68 20.06
C GLU A 196 -20.10 19.03 19.43
N LYS A 197 -20.96 19.08 18.38
CA LYS A 197 -21.37 20.35 17.76
C LYS A 197 -22.20 21.25 18.68
N SER A 198 -22.83 20.69 19.72
CA SER A 198 -23.59 21.48 20.70
C SER A 198 -22.72 22.11 21.77
N PHE A 199 -21.52 21.58 22.04
CA PHE A 199 -20.64 22.08 23.10
C PHE A 199 -19.88 23.33 22.65
N PHE A 200 -19.39 23.34 21.41
CA PHE A 200 -18.63 24.46 20.85
C PHE A 200 -19.47 25.72 20.58
N LYS A 201 -20.73 25.58 20.18
CA LYS A 201 -21.63 26.74 19.98
C LYS A 201 -21.99 27.45 21.29
N LYS A 202 -21.84 26.77 22.43
CA LYS A 202 -22.15 27.30 23.77
C LYS A 202 -20.95 28.00 24.42
N LEU A 203 -19.73 27.69 24.00
CA LEU A 203 -18.49 28.25 24.56
C LEU A 203 -17.95 29.46 23.78
N PHE A 204 -18.25 29.57 22.49
CA PHE A 204 -17.67 30.61 21.62
C PHE A 204 -18.70 31.39 20.80
N GLY A 205 -19.98 31.37 21.22
CA GLY A 205 -21.05 32.11 20.56
C GLY A 205 -21.22 33.52 21.11
N LYS A 206 -20.45 34.48 20.60
CA LYS A 206 -20.86 35.86 20.32
C LYS A 206 -20.06 36.38 19.14
#